data_AF-A0A9E7KKJ1-F1
#
_entry.id   AF-A0A9E7KKJ1-F1
#
_cell.length_a   1.000
_cell.length_b   1.000
_cell.length_c   1.000
_cell.angle_alpha   90.00
_cell.angle_beta   90.00
_cell.angle_gamma   90.00
#
_symmetry.space_group_name_H-M   'P 1'
#
loop_
_entity.id
_entity.type
_entity.pdbx_description
1 polymer ?
#
loop_
_entity_poly.entity_id
_entity_poly.type
_entity_poly.pdbx_seq_one_letter_code
_entity_poly.pdbx_strand_id
1 'polypeptide(L)' 'MLVLAADYGFTTGPYNGSSFSVFSRNPVMDTDRELAVVGGRGAFRMAQGIAKLHTHSIDATTGDAVVEYNVTLFHYE' A
#
# COMPACT_ATOMS: atom_id res chain seq x y z
N MET A 1 -3.51 -15.92 -9.36
CA MET A 1 -4.10 -14.94 -8.42
C MET A 1 -3.04 -14.57 -7.40
N LEU A 2 -2.68 -13.29 -7.27
CA LEU A 2 -1.68 -12.84 -6.31
C LEU A 2 -2.35 -12.29 -5.05
N VAL A 3 -1.65 -12.46 -3.93
CA VAL A 3 -1.96 -11.78 -2.67
C VAL A 3 -0.75 -10.91 -2.35
N LEU A 4 -0.98 -9.62 -2.11
CA LEU A 4 0.06 -8.73 -1.64
C LEU A 4 -0.01 -8.66 -0.12
N ALA A 5 1.10 -8.96 0.53
CA ALA A 5 1.38 -8.64 1.92
C ALA A 5 2.58 -7.70 1.92
N ALA A 6 2.38 -6.44 2.26
CA ALA A 6 3.44 -5.43 2.23
C ALA A 6 3.31 -4.46 3.40
N ASP A 7 4.46 -3.92 3.80
CA ASP A 7 4.59 -2.91 4.85
C ASP A 7 5.30 -1.67 4.27
N TYR A 8 4.64 -0.51 4.35
CA TYR A 8 5.15 0.75 3.81
C TYR A 8 5.69 1.59 4.96
N GLY A 9 7.01 1.61 5.11
CA GLY A 9 7.72 2.38 6.12
C GLY A 9 8.09 3.79 5.66
N PHE A 10 7.77 4.79 6.47
CA PHE A 10 8.18 6.17 6.24
C PHE A 10 9.54 6.42 6.89
N THR A 11 10.49 6.97 6.12
CA THR A 11 11.87 7.22 6.56
C THR A 11 12.20 8.70 6.75
N THR A 12 11.26 9.59 6.41
CA THR A 12 11.39 11.05 6.53
C THR A 12 10.04 11.69 6.82
N GLY A 13 10.02 13.01 7.10
CA GLY A 13 8.80 13.76 7.33
C GLY A 13 8.14 13.52 8.70
N PRO A 14 6.88 13.96 8.89
CA PRO A 14 6.20 13.94 10.20
C PRO A 14 5.92 12.51 10.72
N TYR A 15 5.92 11.52 9.84
CA TYR A 15 5.64 10.11 10.18
C TYR A 15 6.90 9.23 10.18
N ASN A 16 8.10 9.81 10.21
CA ASN A 16 9.35 9.06 10.20
C ASN A 16 9.38 7.96 11.28
N GLY A 17 9.71 6.73 10.88
CA GLY A 17 9.72 5.54 11.73
C GLY A 17 8.36 4.84 11.88
N SER A 18 7.28 5.42 11.33
CA SER A 18 5.95 4.81 11.29
C SER A 18 5.73 4.03 9.99
N SER A 19 4.71 3.17 9.97
CA SER A 19 4.37 2.35 8.79
C SER A 19 2.90 1.96 8.79
N PHE A 20 2.35 1.66 7.62
CA PHE A 20 1.08 0.95 7.47
C PHE A 20 1.28 -0.33 6.66
N SER A 21 0.44 -1.33 6.88
CA SER A 21 0.53 -2.63 6.22
C SER A 21 -0.73 -2.91 5.40
N VAL A 22 -0.55 -3.52 4.24
CA VAL A 22 -1.63 -4.02 3.38
C VAL A 22 -1.61 -5.53 3.31
N PHE A 23 -2.79 -6.15 3.32
CA PHE A 23 -2.96 -7.56 3.05
C PHE A 23 -4.23 -7.76 2.22
N SER A 24 -4.10 -8.08 0.94
CA SER A 24 -5.24 -8.14 0.02
C SER A 24 -4.95 -8.94 -1.25
N ARG A 25 -6.01 -9.37 -1.94
CA ARG A 25 -5.90 -9.85 -3.32
C ARG A 25 -5.38 -8.71 -4.20
N ASN A 26 -4.47 -9.02 -5.10
CA ASN A 26 -3.85 -8.05 -6.00
C ASN A 26 -3.95 -8.54 -7.45
N PRO A 27 -5.03 -8.20 -8.18
CA PRO A 27 -5.17 -8.54 -9.59
C PRO A 27 -4.30 -7.61 -10.43
N VAL A 28 -2.99 -7.85 -10.48
CA VAL A 28 -1.98 -6.96 -11.09
C VAL A 28 -2.20 -6.62 -12.57
N MET A 29 -3.07 -7.35 -13.27
CA MET A 29 -3.44 -7.09 -14.66
C MET A 29 -4.50 -5.97 -14.78
N ASP A 30 -5.21 -5.64 -13.70
CA ASP A 30 -6.15 -4.52 -13.67
C ASP A 30 -5.39 -3.22 -13.43
N THR A 31 -5.68 -2.17 -14.20
CA THR A 31 -5.00 -0.86 -14.06
C THR A 31 -5.25 -0.23 -12.69
N ASP A 32 -6.51 -0.22 -12.25
CA ASP A 32 -6.95 0.35 -10.97
C ASP A 32 -7.31 -0.77 -9.99
N ARG A 33 -6.80 -0.69 -8.76
CA ARG A 33 -6.99 -1.71 -7.72
C ARG A 33 -7.21 -1.08 -6.36
N GLU A 34 -8.00 -1.73 -5.51
CA GLU A 34 -8.16 -1.35 -4.11
C GLU A 34 -7.66 -2.46 -3.20
N LEU A 35 -6.75 -2.11 -2.28
CA LEU A 35 -6.20 -3.00 -1.27
C LEU A 35 -6.55 -2.47 0.12
N ALA A 36 -6.85 -3.39 1.06
CA ALA A 36 -7.12 -3.04 2.45
C ALA A 36 -5.83 -2.71 3.19
N VAL A 37 -5.83 -1.58 3.89
CA VAL A 37 -4.88 -1.31 4.98
C VAL A 37 -5.39 -2.03 6.22
N VAL A 38 -4.59 -2.98 6.71
CA VAL A 38 -4.99 -3.91 7.78
C VAL A 38 -4.35 -3.58 9.13
N GLY A 39 -3.47 -2.59 9.18
CA GLY A 39 -2.78 -2.17 10.40
C GLY A 39 -1.70 -1.14 10.15
N GLY A 40 -1.04 -0.74 11.24
CA GLY A 40 0.12 0.13 11.20
C GLY A 40 0.87 0.18 12.53
N ARG A 41 2.06 0.78 12.51
CA ARG A 41 2.97 0.97 13.66
C ARG A 41 3.37 2.44 13.77
N GLY A 42 3.86 2.82 14.95
CA GLY A 42 4.22 4.20 15.26
C GLY A 42 2.97 5.07 15.33
N ALA A 43 2.98 6.20 14.61
CA ALA A 43 1.85 7.11 14.51
C ALA A 43 0.58 6.44 13.93
N PHE A 44 0.72 5.39 13.12
CA PHE A 44 -0.41 4.69 12.50
C PHE A 44 -0.88 3.48 13.30
N ARG A 45 -0.72 3.48 14.63
CA ARG A 45 -1.16 2.36 15.46
C ARG A 45 -2.67 2.15 15.33
N MET A 46 -3.07 0.88 15.19
CA MET A 46 -4.45 0.47 14.93
C MET A 46 -5.04 1.00 13.60
N ALA A 47 -4.20 1.42 12.66
CA ALA A 47 -4.69 2.00 11.42
C ALA A 47 -5.56 1.03 10.61
N GLN A 48 -6.63 1.54 10.04
CA GLN A 48 -7.50 0.84 9.08
C GLN A 48 -7.84 1.77 7.93
N GLY A 49 -7.99 1.23 6.73
CA GLY A 49 -8.28 2.06 5.56
C GLY A 49 -8.12 1.33 4.24
N ILE A 50 -7.88 2.10 3.19
CA ILE A 50 -7.76 1.62 1.81
C ILE A 50 -6.53 2.24 1.13
N ALA A 51 -5.91 1.45 0.27
CA ALA A 51 -4.91 1.89 -0.69
C ALA A 51 -5.49 1.70 -2.09
N LYS A 52 -5.65 2.81 -2.81
CA LYS A 52 -6.02 2.82 -4.23
C LYS A 52 -4.75 2.86 -5.05
N LEU A 53 -4.57 1.85 -5.89
CA LEU A 53 -3.40 1.68 -6.73
C LEU A 53 -3.77 2.01 -8.18
N HIS A 54 -2.86 2.69 -8.87
CA HIS A 54 -2.92 2.90 -10.32
C HIS A 54 -1.61 2.44 -10.95
N THR A 55 -1.66 1.47 -11.87
CA THR A 55 -0.46 1.04 -12.61
C THR A 55 -0.21 1.95 -13.79
N HIS A 56 0.89 2.70 -13.75
CA HIS A 56 1.34 3.54 -14.85
C HIS A 56 2.05 2.74 -15.94
N SER A 57 2.85 1.75 -15.55
CA SER A 57 3.55 0.87 -16.48
C SER A 57 3.85 -0.50 -15.86
N ILE A 58 3.92 -1.51 -16.72
CA ILE A 58 4.42 -2.85 -16.39
C ILE A 58 5.20 -3.39 -17.58
N ASP A 59 6.45 -3.78 -17.35
CA ASP A 59 7.23 -4.58 -18.28
C ASP A 59 7.07 -6.05 -17.89
N ALA A 60 6.28 -6.79 -18.67
CA ALA A 60 6.03 -8.20 -18.40
C ALA A 60 7.26 -9.10 -18.68
N THR A 61 8.28 -8.59 -19.37
CA THR A 61 9.51 -9.33 -19.67
C THR A 61 10.46 -9.30 -18.48
N THR A 62 10.64 -8.13 -17.86
CA THR A 62 11.52 -7.97 -16.68
C THR A 62 10.78 -8.16 -15.36
N GLY A 63 9.47 -7.89 -15.35
CA GLY A 63 8.64 -7.85 -14.15
C GLY A 63 8.60 -6.47 -13.47
N ASP A 64 9.25 -5.45 -14.04
CA ASP A 64 9.28 -4.10 -13.48
C ASP A 64 7.93 -3.40 -13.66
N ALA A 65 7.52 -2.65 -12.65
CA ALA A 65 6.27 -1.89 -12.70
C ALA A 65 6.38 -0.55 -11.96
N VAL A 66 5.71 0.46 -12.48
CA VAL A 66 5.49 1.73 -11.78
C VAL A 66 4.03 1.79 -11.34
N VAL A 67 3.82 1.77 -10.03
CA VAL A 67 2.48 1.74 -9.42
C VAL A 67 2.37 2.90 -8.45
N GLU A 68 1.39 3.77 -8.69
CA GLU A 68 1.03 4.84 -7.77
C GLU A 68 0.15 4.29 -6.65
N TYR A 69 0.37 4.78 -5.42
CA TYR A 69 -0.43 4.45 -4.25
C TYR A 69 -1.05 5.72 -3.68
N ASN A 70 -2.37 5.80 -3.69
CA ASN A 70 -3.13 6.79 -2.93
C ASN A 70 -3.78 6.11 -1.74
N VAL A 71 -3.28 6.42 -0.54
CA VAL A 71 -3.66 5.71 0.69
C VAL A 71 -4.44 6.64 1.61
N THR A 72 -5.64 6.19 1.99
CA THR A 72 -6.45 6.84 3.02
C THR A 72 -6.61 5.88 4.17
N LEU A 73 -6.16 6.30 5.36
CA LEU A 73 -6.27 5.50 6.57
C LEU A 73 -6.71 6.37 7.74
N PHE A 74 -7.38 5.73 8.69
CA PHE A 74 -7.74 6.30 9.98
C PHE A 74 -6.84 5.68 11.04
N HIS A 75 -6.35 6.49 11.96
CA HIS A 75 -5.58 6.04 13.11
C HIS A 75 -5.94 6.88 14.34
N TYR A 76 -5.53 6.41 15.52
CA TYR A 76 -5.62 7.20 16.75
C TYR A 76 -4.38 8.08 16.89
N GLU A 77 -4.51 9.19 17.60
CA GLU A 77 -3.35 9.96 18.09
C GLU A 77 -2.68 9.25 19.28
#